data_AF-A0A963PUH1-F1
#
_entry.id   AF-A0A963PUH1-F1
#
_cell.length_a   1.000
_cell.length_b   1.000
_cell.length_c   1.000
_cell.angle_alpha   90.00
_cell.angle_beta   90.00
_cell.angle_gamma   90.00
#
_symmetry.space_group_name_H-M   'P 1'
#
loop_
_entity.id
_entity.type
_entity.pdbx_description
1 polymer ?
#
loop_
_entity_poly.entity_id
_entity_poly.type
_entity_poly.pdbx_seq_one_letter_code
_entity_poly.pdbx_strand_id
1 'polypeptide(L)'
;GIVLEPLTQALIAGALLSAYAPEALAAHWAPLVASGEKIVSLAYQERAGRYRLDVCATSARKQGDGWTLSGHKSLVVAGAKADAWIVSATVDGTLGMFLVERSAAGASVRGYGT
;
A
#
# COMPACT_ATOMS: atom_id res chain seq x y z
N GLY A 1 3.27 10.53 27.40
CA GLY A 1 2.48 9.38 26.95
C GLY A 1 3.18 8.76 25.76
N ILE A 2 3.29 7.44 25.69
CA ILE A 2 3.85 6.77 24.51
C ILE A 2 2.88 7.03 23.36
N VAL A 3 3.36 7.71 22.31
CA VAL A 3 2.58 8.07 21.14
C VAL A 3 2.14 6.79 20.45
N LEU A 4 0.83 6.56 20.40
CA LEU A 4 0.16 5.36 19.87
C LEU A 4 -0.20 5.52 18.38
N GLU A 5 0.54 6.37 17.68
CA GLU A 5 0.33 6.66 16.27
C GLU A 5 1.17 5.72 15.41
N PRO A 6 0.82 5.47 14.14
CA PRO A 6 1.39 4.38 13.36
C PRO A 6 2.79 4.73 12.83
N LEU A 7 3.73 5.03 13.73
CA LEU A 7 5.12 5.40 13.46
C LEU A 7 5.80 4.38 12.55
N THR A 8 5.55 3.10 12.78
CA THR A 8 6.08 2.03 11.93
C THR A 8 5.59 2.15 10.48
N GLN A 9 4.35 2.55 10.25
CA GLN A 9 3.78 2.69 8.91
C GLN A 9 4.32 3.95 8.25
N ALA A 10 4.44 5.06 8.98
CA ALA A 10 5.09 6.26 8.48
C ALA A 10 6.54 6.01 8.07
N LEU A 11 7.30 5.25 8.88
CA LEU A 11 8.68 4.87 8.57
C LEU A 11 8.76 4.00 7.29
N ILE A 12 7.93 2.96 7.20
CA ILE A 12 7.93 2.04 6.04
C ILE A 12 7.48 2.78 4.78
N ALA A 13 6.36 3.51 4.84
CA ALA A 13 5.83 4.25 3.70
C ALA A 13 6.79 5.36 3.27
N GLY A 14 7.35 6.12 4.21
CA GLY A 14 8.36 7.14 3.92
C GLY A 14 9.60 6.56 3.24
N ALA A 15 10.11 5.42 3.71
CA ALA A 15 11.25 4.75 3.09
C ALA A 15 10.94 4.29 1.65
N LEU A 16 9.77 3.69 1.42
CA LEU A 16 9.36 3.24 0.08
C LEU A 16 9.15 4.39 -0.89
N LEU A 17 8.49 5.46 -0.43
CA LEU A 17 8.28 6.67 -1.23
C LEU A 17 9.63 7.31 -1.59
N SER A 18 10.53 7.47 -0.61
CA SER A 18 11.83 8.09 -0.84
C SER A 18 12.74 7.28 -1.75
N ALA A 19 12.69 5.95 -1.69
CA ALA A 19 13.61 5.09 -2.42
C ALA A 19 13.12 4.68 -3.82
N TYR A 20 11.81 4.59 -4.04
CA TYR A 20 11.25 3.94 -5.23
C TYR A 20 10.13 4.70 -5.92
N ALA A 21 9.52 5.71 -5.29
CA ALA A 21 8.42 6.43 -5.94
C ALA A 21 8.96 7.43 -6.98
N PRO A 22 8.21 7.67 -8.08
CA PRO A 22 8.48 8.78 -8.97
C PRO A 22 8.48 10.12 -8.21
N GLU A 23 9.31 11.07 -8.63
CA GLU A 23 9.53 12.34 -7.94
C GLU A 23 8.22 13.07 -7.61
N ALA A 24 7.31 13.19 -8.57
CA ALA A 24 6.01 13.85 -8.37
C ALA A 24 5.13 13.13 -7.32
N LEU A 25 5.19 11.80 -7.27
CA LEU A 25 4.43 11.01 -6.30
C LEU A 25 5.03 11.17 -4.89
N ALA A 26 6.36 11.10 -4.78
CA ALA A 26 7.08 11.29 -3.53
C ALA A 26 6.87 12.71 -2.98
N ALA A 27 6.99 13.74 -3.82
CA ALA A 27 6.81 15.14 -3.44
C ALA A 27 5.41 15.43 -2.89
N HIS A 28 4.38 14.72 -3.40
CA HIS A 28 3.03 14.85 -2.88
C HIS A 28 2.82 14.07 -1.57
N TRP A 29 3.21 12.79 -1.52
CA TRP A 29 2.84 11.91 -0.40
C TRP A 29 3.80 11.95 0.78
N ALA A 30 5.10 12.14 0.55
CA ALA A 30 6.10 12.07 1.63
C ALA A 30 5.87 13.12 2.74
N PRO A 31 5.55 14.40 2.44
CA PRO A 31 5.26 15.38 3.48
C PRO A 31 4.02 15.03 4.31
N LEU A 32 2.97 14.51 3.66
CA LEU A 32 1.71 14.13 4.32
C LEU A 32 1.88 12.93 5.25
N VAL A 33 2.74 11.97 4.85
CA VAL A 33 3.10 10.83 5.71
C VAL A 33 3.99 11.28 6.86
N ALA A 34 4.95 12.18 6.60
CA ALA A 34 5.88 12.69 7.62
C ALA A 34 5.19 13.55 8.69
N SER A 35 4.16 14.32 8.31
CA SER A 35 3.35 15.12 9.23
C SER A 35 2.32 14.30 10.02
N GLY A 36 2.03 13.08 9.58
CA GLY A 36 0.95 12.25 10.13
C GLY A 36 -0.45 12.62 9.61
N GLU A 37 -0.56 13.58 8.68
CA GLU A 37 -1.85 13.97 8.07
C GLU A 37 -2.47 12.83 7.25
N LYS A 38 -1.63 12.00 6.63
CA LYS A 38 -2.05 10.81 5.88
C LYS A 38 -1.38 9.56 6.41
N ILE A 39 -2.20 8.54 6.69
CA ILE A 39 -1.72 7.21 7.06
C ILE A 39 -1.59 6.38 5.79
N VAL A 40 -0.36 6.00 5.43
CA VAL A 40 -0.10 5.09 4.31
C VAL A 40 0.38 3.76 4.85
N SER A 41 -0.26 2.66 4.46
CA SER A 41 0.07 1.31 4.95
C SER A 41 0.59 0.40 3.84
N LEU A 42 1.62 -0.39 4.14
CA LEU A 42 2.13 -1.39 3.22
C LEU A 42 1.21 -2.62 3.20
N ALA A 43 0.66 -2.93 2.03
CA ALA A 43 -0.26 -4.03 1.78
C ALA A 43 0.41 -5.06 0.84
N TYR A 44 1.36 -5.83 1.38
CA TYR A 44 2.10 -6.82 0.59
C TYR A 44 1.60 -8.26 0.78
N GLN A 45 1.14 -8.61 1.98
CA GLN A 45 0.77 -10.00 2.32
C GLN A 45 -0.52 -10.44 1.64
N GLU A 46 -0.51 -11.70 1.22
CA GLU A 46 -1.66 -12.42 0.66
C GLU A 46 -1.85 -13.75 1.37
N ARG A 47 -3.10 -14.19 1.52
CA ARG A 47 -3.42 -15.46 2.18
C ARG A 47 -2.68 -16.67 1.58
N ALA A 48 -2.49 -16.66 0.26
CA ALA A 48 -1.78 -17.73 -0.45
C ALA A 48 -0.26 -17.70 -0.28
N GLY A 49 0.32 -16.51 -0.04
CA GLY A 49 1.77 -16.33 0.06
C GLY A 49 2.38 -16.89 1.35
N ARG A 50 1.60 -16.98 2.44
CA ARG A 50 2.11 -17.35 3.79
C ARG A 50 3.33 -16.49 4.17
N TYR A 51 4.53 -17.07 4.16
CA TYR A 51 5.81 -16.42 4.49
C TYR A 51 6.67 -16.13 3.25
N ARG A 52 6.17 -16.38 2.04
CA ARG A 52 6.88 -16.15 0.78
C ARG A 52 6.54 -14.78 0.23
N LEU A 53 7.53 -13.90 0.19
CA LEU A 53 7.39 -12.53 -0.31
C LEU A 53 7.36 -12.46 -1.85
N ASP A 54 7.89 -13.48 -2.52
CA ASP A 54 7.90 -13.63 -3.98
C ASP A 54 6.53 -14.06 -4.55
N VAL A 55 5.61 -14.54 -3.70
CA VAL A 55 4.27 -14.96 -4.13
C VAL A 55 3.30 -13.80 -4.04
N CYS A 56 2.85 -13.35 -5.19
CA CYS A 56 1.85 -12.30 -5.32
C CYS A 56 0.86 -12.70 -6.43
N ALA A 57 -0.36 -13.07 -6.05
CA ALA A 57 -1.45 -13.35 -6.98
C ALA A 57 -2.22 -12.07 -7.35
N THR A 58 -2.07 -10.98 -6.59
CA THR A 58 -2.58 -9.67 -7.00
C THR A 58 -1.92 -9.28 -8.32
N SER A 59 -2.74 -8.94 -9.31
CA SER A 59 -2.29 -8.54 -10.64
C SER A 59 -2.58 -7.07 -10.88
N ALA A 60 -1.75 -6.42 -11.68
CA ALA A 60 -1.94 -5.05 -12.16
C ALA A 60 -1.90 -5.05 -13.68
N ARG A 61 -2.85 -4.37 -14.30
CA ARG A 61 -2.91 -4.18 -15.76
C ARG A 61 -3.01 -2.70 -16.08
N LYS A 62 -2.28 -2.27 -17.11
CA LYS A 62 -2.34 -0.88 -17.56
C LYS A 62 -3.71 -0.60 -18.19
N GLN A 63 -4.34 0.51 -17.82
CA GLN A 63 -5.62 0.96 -18.38
C GLN A 63 -5.56 2.48 -18.58
N GLY A 64 -5.44 2.92 -19.84
CA GLY A 64 -5.19 4.32 -20.17
C GLY A 64 -3.89 4.82 -19.52
N ASP A 65 -4.01 5.93 -18.78
CA ASP A 65 -2.89 6.56 -18.05
C ASP A 65 -2.69 5.96 -16.65
N GLY A 66 -3.53 5.01 -16.24
CA GLY A 66 -3.51 4.41 -14.91
C GLY A 66 -3.32 2.90 -14.91
N TRP A 67 -3.55 2.31 -13.73
CA TRP A 67 -3.46 0.88 -13.48
C TRP A 67 -4.74 0.37 -12.83
N THR A 68 -5.22 -0.78 -13.27
CA THR A 68 -6.28 -1.54 -12.60
C THR A 68 -5.64 -2.71 -11.88
N LEU A 69 -5.88 -2.79 -10.56
CA LEU A 69 -5.40 -3.89 -9.73
C LEU A 69 -6.55 -4.86 -9.43
N SER A 70 -6.23 -6.15 -9.40
CA SER A 70 -7.17 -7.21 -9.03
C SER A 70 -6.49 -8.20 -8.10
N GLY A 71 -6.97 -8.29 -6.85
CA GLY A 71 -6.46 -9.21 -5.84
C GLY A 71 -6.96 -8.87 -4.44
N HIS A 72 -6.45 -9.61 -3.44
CA HIS A 72 -6.81 -9.41 -2.04
C HIS A 72 -5.58 -9.44 -1.15
N LYS A 73 -5.32 -8.33 -0.46
CA LYS A 73 -4.29 -8.24 0.58
C LYS A 73 -4.88 -8.61 1.94
N SER A 74 -4.08 -9.28 2.76
CA SER A 74 -4.47 -9.79 4.07
C SER A 74 -3.55 -9.23 5.16
N LEU A 75 -4.08 -9.09 6.38
CA LEU A 75 -3.30 -8.67 7.56
C LEU A 75 -2.55 -7.33 7.37
N VAL A 76 -3.17 -6.39 6.64
CA VAL A 76 -2.61 -5.05 6.44
C VAL A 76 -2.68 -4.28 7.75
N VAL A 77 -1.53 -4.04 8.38
CA VAL A 77 -1.42 -3.30 9.64
C VAL A 77 -2.00 -1.89 9.45
N ALA A 78 -2.90 -1.48 10.35
CA ALA A 78 -3.67 -0.23 10.25
C ALA A 78 -4.42 -0.04 8.90
N GLY A 79 -4.63 -1.10 8.11
CA GLY A 79 -5.23 -1.01 6.78
C GLY A 79 -6.64 -0.42 6.77
N ALA A 80 -7.42 -0.63 7.84
CA ALA A 80 -8.74 -0.02 7.99
C ALA A 80 -8.71 1.49 8.25
N LYS A 81 -7.59 2.04 8.74
CA LYS A 81 -7.39 3.46 9.04
C LYS A 81 -6.54 4.20 7.99
N ALA A 82 -5.90 3.48 7.07
CA ALA A 82 -5.00 4.08 6.08
C ALA A 82 -5.74 4.92 5.03
N ASP A 83 -5.27 6.13 4.72
CA ASP A 83 -5.76 6.94 3.61
C ASP A 83 -5.36 6.37 2.24
N ALA A 84 -4.24 5.65 2.18
CA ALA A 84 -3.79 4.92 1.00
C ALA A 84 -2.97 3.68 1.38
N TRP A 85 -2.80 2.78 0.41
CA TRP A 85 -1.96 1.60 0.55
C TRP A 85 -0.87 1.56 -0.50
N ILE A 86 0.32 1.11 -0.11
CA ILE A 86 1.33 0.65 -1.06
C ILE A 86 1.07 -0.84 -1.27
N VAL A 87 0.52 -1.21 -2.42
CA VAL A 87 0.07 -2.56 -2.76
C VAL A 87 1.09 -3.22 -3.67
N SER A 88 1.55 -4.41 -3.30
CA SER A 88 2.34 -5.23 -4.23
C SER A 88 1.44 -5.90 -5.27
N ALA A 89 1.78 -5.85 -6.54
CA ALA A 89 1.03 -6.52 -7.60
C ALA A 89 1.95 -6.96 -8.75
N THR A 90 1.55 -8.00 -9.48
CA THR A 90 2.30 -8.53 -10.62
C THR A 90 1.82 -7.89 -11.92
N VAL A 91 2.77 -7.39 -12.71
CA VAL A 91 2.58 -6.94 -14.10
C VAL A 91 3.34 -7.90 -14.98
N ASP A 92 2.63 -8.67 -15.80
CA ASP A 92 3.23 -9.64 -16.73
C ASP A 92 4.29 -10.55 -16.07
N GLY A 93 3.99 -11.02 -14.86
CA GLY A 93 4.88 -11.88 -14.06
C GLY A 93 5.95 -11.15 -13.24
N THR A 94 6.09 -9.83 -13.39
CA THR A 94 7.05 -9.01 -12.64
C THR A 94 6.37 -8.30 -11.47
N LEU A 95 6.94 -8.40 -10.27
CA LEU A 95 6.40 -7.74 -9.08
C LEU A 95 6.68 -6.24 -9.11
N GLY A 96 5.66 -5.43 -8.85
CA GLY A 96 5.74 -3.98 -8.68
C GLY A 96 4.97 -3.49 -7.45
N MET A 97 5.17 -2.22 -7.12
CA MET A 97 4.48 -1.53 -6.02
C MET A 97 3.59 -0.43 -6.59
N PHE A 98 2.37 -0.33 -6.07
CA PHE A 98 1.35 0.61 -6.53
C PHE A 98 0.77 1.35 -5.34
N LEU A 99 0.74 2.68 -5.40
CA LEU A 99 0.01 3.45 -4.42
C LEU A 99 -1.48 3.48 -4.81
N VAL A 100 -2.33 2.99 -3.93
CA VAL A 100 -3.79 2.93 -4.11
C VAL A 100 -4.45 3.73 -3.02
N GLU A 101 -5.13 4.82 -3.38
CA GLU A 101 -5.92 5.60 -2.45
C GLU A 101 -7.13 4.83 -1.94
N ARG A 102 -7.57 5.10 -0.72
CA ARG A 102 -8.82 4.56 -0.16
C ARG A 102 -10.04 4.90 -1.02
N SER A 103 -10.04 6.06 -1.64
CA SER A 103 -11.09 6.57 -2.54
C SER A 103 -11.09 5.91 -3.93
N ALA A 104 -10.07 5.10 -4.26
CA ALA A 104 -9.98 4.48 -5.58
C ALA A 104 -11.19 3.56 -5.84
N ALA A 105 -11.75 3.62 -7.04
CA ALA A 105 -12.90 2.80 -7.42
C ALA A 105 -12.57 1.30 -7.27
N GLY A 106 -13.45 0.56 -6.59
CA GLY A 106 -13.26 -0.87 -6.32
C GLY A 106 -12.37 -1.19 -5.11
N ALA A 107 -11.73 -0.18 -4.49
CA ALA A 107 -11.03 -0.38 -3.22
C ALA A 107 -12.05 -0.60 -2.10
N SER A 108 -11.89 -1.69 -1.35
CA SER A 108 -12.71 -1.97 -0.18
C SER A 108 -11.86 -2.61 0.91
N VAL A 109 -12.25 -2.36 2.17
CA VAL A 109 -11.52 -2.85 3.33
C VAL A 109 -12.48 -3.55 4.25
N ARG A 110 -12.10 -4.75 4.69
CA ARG A 110 -12.77 -5.46 5.77
C ARG A 110 -11.89 -5.41 7.00
N GLY A 111 -12.40 -4.83 8.08
CA GLY A 111 -11.74 -4.90 9.38
C GLY A 111 -11.55 -6.36 9.81
N TYR A 112 -10.42 -6.65 10.44
CA TYR A 112 -10.21 -7.95 11.05
C TYR A 112 -10.90 -7.93 12.42
N GLY A 113 -12.01 -8.65 12.56
CA GLY A 113 -12.69 -8.82 13.84
C GLY A 113 -11.80 -9.65 14.76
N THR A 114 -11.41 -9.07 15.89
CA THR A 114 -10.86 -9.80 17.04
C THR A 114 -12.00 -10.27 17.93
#